data_AF-A0A356KJY9-F1
#
_entry.id   AF-A0A356KJY9-F1
#
_cell.length_a   1.000
_cell.length_b   1.000
_cell.length_c   1.000
_cell.angle_alpha   90.00
_cell.angle_beta   90.00
_cell.angle_gamma   90.00
#
_symmetry.space_group_name_H-M   'P 1'
#
loop_
_entity.id
_entity.type
_entity.pdbx_description
1 polymer ?
#
loop_
_entity_poly.entity_id
_entity_poly.type
_entity_poly.pdbx_seq_one_letter_code
_entity_poly.pdbx_strand_id
1 'polypeptide(L)'
;MSGKRRGFWTDLQEAFVEKAQGFVAQVFKQPRKRQAAPPLPPRSMPCELYLTMGWNSLKLFPQGPIDDFRFFQRGGVSLSHEVEFLARLDEKDLGSENYAPYGMFKLSGDSGERLPSLETDAELWATLNEVYGLPSLPSIHALASHGFQAFDPRYGDLTSGENSIEPPQSAKAYVRGNWRHYSYADVLEILRAEMTTPQRIAWMEVAFQDPPPAGEIVHRYYLDRRKTAWLVRHHWSDGKRIYEAQTNAEALDFCIASGHFSRMVTRPKALAA
;
A
#
# COMPACT_ATOMS: atom_id res chain seq x y z
N MET A 1 51.82 -8.89 -67.99
CA MET A 1 51.36 -7.99 -66.91
C MET A 1 49.90 -8.30 -66.60
N SER A 2 49.63 -9.11 -65.58
CA SER A 2 48.31 -9.21 -64.95
C SER A 2 48.44 -10.08 -63.72
N GLY A 3 48.00 -9.60 -62.57
CA GLY A 3 47.90 -10.43 -61.37
C GLY A 3 47.76 -9.64 -60.08
N LYS A 4 46.60 -9.83 -59.44
CA LYS A 4 46.29 -9.59 -58.02
C LYS A 4 45.91 -8.15 -57.61
N ARG A 5 44.65 -7.81 -57.83
CA ARG A 5 43.87 -6.84 -57.03
C ARG A 5 42.45 -7.36 -56.75
N ARG A 6 42.32 -8.48 -56.04
CA ARG A 6 41.01 -9.08 -55.70
C ARG A 6 40.81 -9.44 -54.23
N GLY A 7 41.74 -9.10 -53.33
CA GLY A 7 41.62 -9.46 -51.90
C GLY A 7 41.23 -8.33 -50.95
N PHE A 8 41.51 -7.07 -51.30
CA PHE A 8 41.41 -5.97 -50.32
C PHE A 8 39.97 -5.54 -49.99
N TRP A 9 39.04 -5.70 -50.93
CA TRP A 9 37.64 -5.27 -50.75
C TRP A 9 36.79 -6.29 -50.00
N THR A 10 37.10 -7.58 -50.12
CA THR A 10 36.43 -8.67 -49.38
C THR A 10 36.77 -8.63 -47.90
N ASP A 11 38.05 -8.42 -47.55
CA ASP A 11 38.50 -8.40 -46.15
C ASP A 11 37.92 -7.20 -45.38
N LEU A 12 37.75 -6.05 -46.06
CA LEU A 12 37.11 -4.86 -45.49
C LEU A 12 35.59 -5.03 -45.31
N GLN A 13 34.93 -5.75 -46.21
CA GLN A 13 33.50 -6.06 -46.07
C GLN A 13 33.26 -7.03 -44.92
N GLU A 14 34.08 -8.08 -44.77
CA GLU A 14 33.95 -9.04 -43.67
C GLU A 14 34.19 -8.36 -42.32
N ALA A 15 35.24 -7.54 -42.19
CA ALA A 15 35.52 -6.79 -40.96
C ALA A 15 34.42 -5.77 -40.60
N PHE A 16 33.76 -5.17 -41.61
CA PHE A 16 32.64 -4.25 -41.38
C PHE A 16 31.37 -4.99 -40.97
N VAL A 17 31.07 -6.14 -41.59
CA VAL A 17 29.93 -6.98 -41.23
C VAL A 17 30.09 -7.55 -39.83
N GLU A 18 31.29 -7.99 -39.44
CA GLU A 18 31.56 -8.53 -38.11
C GLU A 18 31.43 -7.45 -37.02
N LYS A 19 31.94 -6.23 -37.27
CA LYS A 19 31.74 -5.08 -36.37
C LYS A 19 30.29 -4.61 -36.30
N ALA A 20 29.55 -4.63 -37.42
CA ALA A 20 28.14 -4.27 -37.45
C ALA A 20 27.29 -5.31 -36.71
N GLN A 21 27.58 -6.60 -36.84
CA GLN A 21 26.93 -7.66 -36.08
C GLN A 21 27.23 -7.58 -34.58
N GLY A 22 28.47 -7.26 -34.21
CA GLY A 22 28.84 -6.99 -32.81
C GLY A 22 28.10 -5.79 -32.23
N PHE A 23 27.97 -4.70 -32.99
CA PHE A 23 27.23 -3.50 -32.59
C PHE A 23 25.73 -3.75 -32.46
N VAL A 24 25.12 -4.46 -33.43
CA VAL A 24 23.70 -4.85 -33.35
C VAL A 24 23.46 -5.79 -32.16
N ALA A 25 24.35 -6.74 -31.88
CA ALA A 25 24.22 -7.60 -30.69
C ALA A 25 24.41 -6.85 -29.36
N GLN A 26 25.21 -5.78 -29.32
CA GLN A 26 25.41 -4.93 -28.14
C GLN A 26 24.25 -3.96 -27.92
N VAL A 27 23.72 -3.36 -28.99
CA VAL A 27 22.60 -2.40 -28.96
C VAL A 27 21.26 -3.12 -28.77
N PHE A 28 21.11 -4.32 -29.34
CA PHE A 28 19.95 -5.20 -29.19
C PHE A 28 20.24 -6.38 -28.27
N LYS A 29 20.95 -6.15 -27.16
CA LYS A 29 20.83 -7.08 -26.02
C LYS A 29 19.35 -7.14 -25.69
N GLN A 30 18.68 -8.23 -26.06
CA GLN A 30 17.30 -8.46 -25.69
C GLN A 30 17.22 -8.19 -24.18
N PRO A 31 16.34 -7.29 -23.71
CA PRO A 31 16.17 -7.09 -22.29
C PRO A 31 15.94 -8.48 -21.73
N ARG A 32 16.84 -8.92 -20.83
CA ARG A 32 16.68 -10.21 -20.15
C ARG A 32 15.24 -10.19 -19.67
N LYS A 33 14.41 -11.11 -20.18
CA LYS A 33 13.06 -11.32 -19.67
C LYS A 33 13.23 -11.63 -18.19
N ARG A 34 13.24 -10.61 -17.34
CA ARG A 34 12.98 -10.77 -15.92
C ARG A 34 11.60 -11.38 -15.92
N GLN A 35 11.56 -12.68 -15.62
CA GLN A 35 10.31 -13.31 -15.25
C GLN A 35 9.78 -12.45 -14.10
N ALA A 36 8.54 -11.98 -14.23
CA ALA A 36 7.88 -11.27 -13.15
C ALA A 36 8.12 -12.09 -11.88
N ALA A 37 8.48 -11.42 -10.78
CA ALA A 37 8.65 -12.12 -9.52
C ALA A 37 7.38 -12.97 -9.29
N PRO A 38 7.52 -14.26 -8.90
CA PRO A 38 6.35 -15.09 -8.68
C PRO A 38 5.42 -14.38 -7.68
N PRO A 39 4.09 -14.46 -7.87
CA PRO A 39 3.16 -13.81 -6.96
C PRO A 39 3.47 -14.30 -5.55
N LEU A 40 3.73 -13.36 -4.65
CA LEU A 40 3.98 -13.68 -3.26
C LEU A 40 2.77 -14.49 -2.73
N PRO A 41 2.97 -15.49 -1.85
CA PRO A 41 1.85 -16.28 -1.34
C PRO A 41 0.91 -15.40 -0.50
N PRO A 42 -0.41 -15.50 -0.67
CA PRO A 42 -1.37 -14.72 0.11
C PRO A 42 -1.09 -14.96 1.60
N ARG A 43 -0.96 -13.88 2.36
CA ARG A 43 -0.75 -13.95 3.81
C ARG A 43 -2.05 -13.60 4.49
N SER A 44 -2.37 -14.36 5.53
CA SER A 44 -3.55 -14.14 6.35
C SER A 44 -3.19 -13.52 7.71
N MET A 45 -4.08 -12.67 8.18
CA MET A 45 -4.10 -12.20 9.57
C MET A 45 -4.80 -13.26 10.43
N PRO A 46 -4.15 -13.79 11.48
CA PRO A 46 -4.72 -14.84 12.35
C PRO A 46 -5.72 -14.32 13.38
N CYS A 47 -5.90 -12.99 13.47
CA CYS A 47 -6.76 -12.33 14.44
C CYS A 47 -7.39 -11.11 13.79
N GLU A 48 -8.43 -10.56 14.43
CA GLU A 48 -8.99 -9.27 14.03
C GLU A 48 -8.16 -8.14 14.65
N LEU A 49 -7.91 -7.08 13.89
CA LEU A 49 -7.24 -5.88 14.40
C LEU A 49 -8.25 -4.78 14.66
N TYR A 50 -8.12 -4.16 15.82
CA TYR A 50 -9.00 -3.11 16.31
C TYR A 50 -8.19 -1.88 16.70
N LEU A 51 -8.82 -0.72 16.57
CA LEU A 51 -8.40 0.52 17.17
C LEU A 51 -9.10 0.69 18.52
N THR A 52 -8.31 0.77 19.60
CA THR A 52 -8.84 1.02 20.94
C THR A 52 -9.05 2.52 21.13
N MET A 53 -10.31 2.92 21.31
CA MET A 53 -10.68 4.29 21.66
C MET A 53 -11.16 4.36 23.10
N GLY A 54 -11.28 5.57 23.66
CA GLY A 54 -11.62 5.74 25.08
C GLY A 54 -12.96 5.13 25.52
N TRP A 55 -13.93 5.01 24.61
CA TRP A 55 -15.28 4.54 24.91
C TRP A 55 -15.74 3.33 24.06
N ASN A 56 -14.97 2.91 23.06
CA ASN A 56 -15.29 1.79 22.17
C ASN A 56 -14.02 1.26 21.46
N SER A 57 -14.18 0.12 20.80
CA SER A 57 -13.19 -0.42 19.86
C SER A 57 -13.76 -0.42 18.46
N LEU A 58 -12.95 -0.01 17.50
CA LEU A 58 -13.32 0.02 16.09
C LEU A 58 -12.55 -1.04 15.33
N LYS A 59 -13.23 -1.97 14.67
CA LYS A 59 -12.58 -2.99 13.86
C LYS A 59 -11.94 -2.33 12.64
N LEU A 60 -10.63 -2.49 12.48
CA LEU A 60 -9.90 -1.99 11.32
C LEU A 60 -9.75 -3.08 10.25
N PHE A 61 -9.34 -4.29 10.66
CA PHE A 61 -9.01 -5.36 9.72
C PHE A 61 -9.54 -6.73 10.14
N PRO A 62 -10.12 -7.45 9.17
CA PRO A 62 -10.33 -8.89 9.13
C PRO A 62 -9.40 -9.79 9.91
N GLN A 63 -9.90 -10.87 10.51
CA GLN A 63 -9.17 -12.14 10.38
C GLN A 63 -9.28 -12.60 8.92
N GLY A 64 -8.26 -13.28 8.40
CA GLY A 64 -8.27 -13.87 7.05
C GLY A 64 -7.28 -13.22 6.09
N PRO A 65 -7.46 -13.34 4.76
CA PRO A 65 -6.52 -12.83 3.77
C PRO A 65 -6.26 -11.32 3.91
N ILE A 66 -4.98 -10.93 3.85
CA ILE A 66 -4.58 -9.52 3.82
C ILE A 66 -4.58 -9.04 2.37
N ASP A 67 -5.27 -7.93 2.12
CA ASP A 67 -5.22 -7.21 0.86
C ASP A 67 -4.52 -5.86 1.05
N ASP A 68 -3.37 -5.69 0.38
CA ASP A 68 -2.54 -4.48 0.44
C ASP A 68 -3.26 -3.23 -0.11
N PHE A 69 -4.40 -3.40 -0.80
CA PHE A 69 -5.19 -2.29 -1.32
C PHE A 69 -6.55 -2.11 -0.64
N ARG A 70 -6.69 -2.65 0.58
CA ARG A 70 -7.78 -2.32 1.49
C ARG A 70 -7.29 -1.38 2.58
N PHE A 71 -8.12 -0.42 2.96
CA PHE A 71 -7.83 0.51 4.03
C PHE A 71 -9.09 0.91 4.77
N PHE A 72 -8.91 1.38 6.01
CA PHE A 72 -9.98 1.93 6.81
C PHE A 72 -9.79 3.44 6.95
N GLN A 73 -10.83 4.25 6.73
CA GLN A 73 -10.78 5.71 6.86
C GLN A 73 -11.65 6.18 8.02
N ARG A 74 -11.10 7.06 8.86
CA ARG A 74 -11.80 7.69 9.99
C ARG A 74 -11.61 9.21 9.98
N GLY A 75 -12.72 9.95 10.05
CA GLY A 75 -12.74 11.39 10.27
C GLY A 75 -12.93 11.77 11.74
N GLY A 76 -13.01 13.07 12.03
CA GLY A 76 -13.33 13.58 13.37
C GLY A 76 -12.24 13.34 14.41
N VAL A 77 -10.98 13.20 13.99
CA VAL A 77 -9.85 12.99 14.92
C VAL A 77 -9.44 14.32 15.55
N SER A 78 -9.20 14.32 16.87
CA SER A 78 -8.78 15.52 17.60
C SER A 78 -7.40 16.02 17.14
N LEU A 79 -7.23 17.34 17.10
CA LEU A 79 -5.93 17.99 16.87
C LEU A 79 -4.88 17.59 17.91
N SER A 80 -5.32 17.35 19.14
CA SER A 80 -4.47 16.93 20.27
C SER A 80 -4.23 15.42 20.33
N HIS A 81 -4.59 14.67 19.29
CA HIS A 81 -4.48 13.21 19.31
C HIS A 81 -3.04 12.78 19.04
N GLU A 82 -2.37 12.28 20.07
CA GLU A 82 -0.92 12.00 20.03
C GLU A 82 -0.58 10.51 19.94
N VAL A 83 -1.49 9.62 20.34
CA VAL A 83 -1.24 8.17 20.38
C VAL A 83 -2.51 7.43 20.01
N GLU A 84 -2.34 6.34 19.26
CA GLU A 84 -3.40 5.39 18.92
C GLU A 84 -2.98 3.99 19.35
N PHE A 85 -3.87 3.29 20.04
CA PHE A 85 -3.59 1.93 20.50
C PHE A 85 -4.25 0.91 19.58
N LEU A 86 -3.48 -0.05 19.11
CA LEU A 86 -3.96 -1.19 18.36
C LEU A 86 -4.17 -2.39 19.28
N ALA A 87 -5.34 -3.00 19.16
CA ALA A 87 -5.71 -4.23 19.80
C ALA A 87 -5.81 -5.36 18.78
N ARG A 88 -5.65 -6.59 19.25
CA ARG A 88 -6.05 -7.79 18.53
C ARG A 88 -7.12 -8.57 19.30
N LEU A 89 -7.98 -9.25 18.56
CA LEU A 89 -8.91 -10.24 19.09
C LEU A 89 -8.66 -11.58 18.37
N ASP A 90 -8.20 -12.57 19.12
CA ASP A 90 -7.92 -13.91 18.57
C ASP A 90 -9.22 -14.66 18.28
N GLU A 91 -9.18 -15.65 17.39
CA GLU A 91 -10.36 -16.41 16.94
C GLU A 91 -11.17 -17.00 18.10
N LYS A 92 -10.47 -17.52 19.13
CA LYS A 92 -11.09 -18.10 20.34
C LYS A 92 -11.82 -17.08 21.21
N ASP A 93 -11.53 -15.79 21.04
CA ASP A 93 -12.05 -14.68 21.82
C ASP A 93 -13.09 -13.85 21.04
N LEU A 94 -13.47 -14.27 19.82
CA LEU A 94 -14.48 -13.59 19.01
C LEU A 94 -15.81 -13.46 19.76
N GLY A 95 -16.38 -12.26 19.75
CA GLY A 95 -17.61 -11.94 20.48
C GLY A 95 -17.42 -11.66 21.97
N SER A 96 -16.19 -11.68 22.47
CA SER A 96 -15.83 -11.24 23.82
C SER A 96 -15.18 -9.84 23.82
N GLU A 97 -14.90 -9.31 25.01
CA GLU A 97 -14.12 -8.09 25.22
C GLU A 97 -12.66 -8.39 25.60
N ASN A 98 -12.17 -9.61 25.34
CA ASN A 98 -10.83 -10.08 25.70
C ASN A 98 -9.76 -9.60 24.70
N TYR A 99 -9.63 -8.29 24.55
CA TYR A 99 -8.66 -7.66 23.66
C TYR A 99 -7.24 -7.77 24.21
N ALA A 100 -6.29 -8.18 23.37
CA ALA A 100 -4.85 -8.14 23.67
C ALA A 100 -4.19 -6.96 22.96
N PRO A 101 -3.12 -6.37 23.54
CA PRO A 101 -2.36 -5.33 22.86
C PRO A 101 -1.68 -5.89 21.59
N TYR A 102 -1.72 -5.11 20.52
CA TYR A 102 -1.05 -5.42 19.26
C TYR A 102 0.10 -4.46 18.96
N GLY A 103 -0.09 -3.18 19.26
CA GLY A 103 0.91 -2.14 19.06
C GLY A 103 0.33 -0.75 19.27
N MET A 104 1.08 0.28 18.90
CA MET A 104 0.59 1.66 18.91
C MET A 104 1.17 2.49 17.77
N PHE A 105 0.44 3.54 17.39
CA PHE A 105 1.01 4.63 16.60
C PHE A 105 1.36 5.80 17.52
N LYS A 106 2.58 6.32 17.39
CA LYS A 106 3.02 7.55 18.05
C LYS A 106 2.92 8.71 17.06
N LEU A 107 1.91 9.55 17.25
CA LEU A 107 1.53 10.64 16.33
C LEU A 107 2.11 12.00 16.71
N SER A 108 2.69 12.11 17.91
CA SER A 108 3.24 13.36 18.42
C SER A 108 4.49 13.80 17.66
N GLY A 109 4.52 15.09 17.27
CA GLY A 109 5.68 15.76 16.68
C GLY A 109 6.04 15.30 15.27
N ASP A 110 7.35 15.32 14.96
CA ASP A 110 7.92 14.91 13.67
C ASP A 110 8.14 13.39 13.54
N SER A 111 7.48 12.56 14.37
CA SER A 111 7.62 11.09 14.28
C SER A 111 7.07 10.50 12.98
N GLY A 112 6.23 11.25 12.27
CA GLY A 112 5.65 10.86 10.99
C GLY A 112 6.53 11.25 9.81
N GLU A 113 6.73 10.29 8.91
CA GLU A 113 7.46 10.51 7.67
C GLU A 113 6.57 11.18 6.62
N ARG A 114 7.18 11.80 5.61
CA ARG A 114 6.44 12.24 4.42
C ARG A 114 6.16 11.03 3.55
N LEU A 115 5.01 11.02 2.88
CA LEU A 115 4.75 10.03 1.85
C LEU A 115 5.80 10.14 0.73
N PRO A 116 6.31 9.01 0.21
CA PRO A 116 7.25 9.04 -0.91
C PRO A 116 6.58 9.65 -2.15
N SER A 117 7.32 10.49 -2.88
CA SER A 117 6.87 11.01 -4.16
C SER A 117 7.16 10.00 -5.26
N LEU A 118 6.10 9.38 -5.78
CA LEU A 118 6.20 8.36 -6.82
C LEU A 118 6.67 8.93 -8.15
N GLU A 119 6.33 10.19 -8.45
CA GLU A 119 6.72 10.85 -9.72
C GLU A 119 8.24 10.99 -9.86
N THR A 120 8.94 11.13 -8.73
CA THR A 120 10.39 11.32 -8.69
C THR A 120 11.17 10.02 -8.48
N ASP A 121 10.48 8.89 -8.33
CA ASP A 121 11.10 7.59 -8.05
C ASP A 121 11.60 6.92 -9.33
N ALA A 122 12.84 7.23 -9.71
CA ALA A 122 13.44 6.75 -10.95
C ALA A 122 13.56 5.22 -11.02
N GLU A 123 13.82 4.55 -9.89
CA GLU A 123 13.97 3.09 -9.85
C GLU A 123 12.62 2.38 -10.04
N LEU A 124 11.57 2.90 -9.40
CA LEU A 124 10.21 2.43 -9.62
C LEU A 124 9.81 2.58 -11.09
N TRP A 125 10.00 3.76 -11.69
CA TRP A 125 9.60 3.99 -13.08
C TRP A 125 10.45 3.23 -14.10
N ALA A 126 11.74 3.02 -13.84
CA ALA A 126 12.55 2.12 -14.66
C ALA A 126 11.96 0.70 -14.65
N THR A 127 11.55 0.22 -13.47
CA THR A 127 10.92 -1.10 -13.35
C THR A 127 9.56 -1.14 -14.07
N LEU A 128 8.65 -0.22 -13.77
CA LEU A 128 7.31 -0.22 -14.34
C LEU A 128 7.31 0.00 -15.86
N ASN A 129 8.10 0.96 -16.36
CA ASN A 129 8.11 1.29 -17.79
C ASN A 129 8.99 0.33 -18.60
N GLU A 130 10.22 0.04 -18.19
CA GLU A 130 11.14 -0.76 -19.01
C GLU A 130 10.87 -2.27 -18.92
N VAL A 131 10.48 -2.78 -17.74
CA VAL A 131 10.22 -4.22 -17.54
C VAL A 131 8.79 -4.58 -17.90
N TYR A 132 7.83 -3.76 -17.44
CA TYR A 132 6.40 -4.04 -17.58
C TYR A 132 5.72 -3.21 -18.68
N GLY A 133 6.37 -2.21 -19.27
CA GLY A 133 5.75 -1.38 -20.31
C GLY A 133 4.58 -0.54 -19.80
N LEU A 134 4.54 -0.23 -18.50
CA LEU A 134 3.50 0.58 -17.88
C LEU A 134 3.90 2.06 -17.95
N PRO A 135 3.21 2.88 -18.77
CA PRO A 135 3.55 4.30 -18.94
C PRO A 135 3.03 5.18 -17.80
N SER A 136 2.10 4.67 -17.00
CA SER A 136 1.47 5.37 -15.89
C SER A 136 0.89 4.37 -14.88
N LEU A 137 0.58 4.84 -13.68
CA LEU A 137 -0.22 4.10 -12.70
C LEU A 137 -1.72 4.30 -12.97
N PRO A 138 -2.57 3.29 -12.70
CA PRO A 138 -4.00 3.44 -12.88
C PRO A 138 -4.58 4.46 -11.91
N SER A 139 -5.61 5.17 -12.34
CA SER A 139 -6.35 6.09 -11.49
C SER A 139 -7.05 5.32 -10.37
N ILE A 140 -6.76 5.69 -9.12
CA ILE A 140 -7.39 5.08 -7.94
C ILE A 140 -8.91 5.22 -7.98
N HIS A 141 -9.45 6.37 -8.40
CA HIS A 141 -10.89 6.57 -8.49
C HIS A 141 -11.57 5.67 -9.52
N ALA A 142 -10.84 5.22 -10.56
CA ALA A 142 -11.36 4.28 -11.54
C ALA A 142 -11.38 2.82 -11.02
N LEU A 143 -10.67 2.56 -9.93
CA LEU A 143 -10.54 1.25 -9.28
C LEU A 143 -11.30 1.15 -7.96
N ALA A 144 -11.79 2.28 -7.45
CA ALA A 144 -12.66 2.30 -6.30
C ALA A 144 -13.98 1.63 -6.71
N SER A 145 -14.28 0.49 -6.08
CA SER A 145 -15.52 -0.25 -6.36
C SER A 145 -16.75 0.64 -6.09
N HIS A 146 -16.62 1.52 -5.11
CA HIS A 146 -17.61 2.50 -4.64
C HIS A 146 -16.84 3.78 -4.26
N GLY A 147 -17.50 4.94 -4.20
CA GLY A 147 -16.84 6.15 -3.68
C GLY A 147 -16.28 5.93 -2.27
N PHE A 148 -15.16 6.57 -1.94
CA PHE A 148 -14.51 6.36 -0.65
C PHE A 148 -15.34 6.91 0.51
N GLN A 149 -15.49 6.11 1.56
CA GLN A 149 -16.28 6.45 2.75
C GLN A 149 -15.37 6.67 3.95
N ALA A 150 -15.76 7.58 4.84
CA ALA A 150 -15.11 7.78 6.14
C ALA A 150 -16.03 7.33 7.26
N PHE A 151 -15.51 6.57 8.22
CA PHE A 151 -16.14 6.42 9.52
C PHE A 151 -16.15 7.76 10.24
N ASP A 152 -17.31 8.17 10.72
CA ASP A 152 -17.42 9.31 11.64
C ASP A 152 -18.07 8.84 12.94
N PRO A 153 -17.34 8.91 14.08
CA PRO A 153 -17.84 8.45 15.36
C PRO A 153 -19.11 9.19 15.82
N ARG A 154 -19.44 10.36 15.24
CA ARG A 154 -20.66 11.12 15.54
C ARG A 154 -21.93 10.48 14.98
N TYR A 155 -21.83 9.70 13.90
CA TYR A 155 -22.98 9.20 13.14
C TYR A 155 -23.23 7.69 13.26
N GLY A 156 -22.38 6.96 14.00
CA GLY A 156 -22.72 5.67 14.62
C GLY A 156 -22.74 4.42 13.74
N ASP A 157 -22.44 4.50 12.44
CA ASP A 157 -22.37 3.31 11.59
C ASP A 157 -20.96 2.69 11.58
N LEU A 158 -20.79 1.58 12.30
CA LEU A 158 -19.49 0.90 12.50
C LEU A 158 -18.94 0.23 11.23
N THR A 159 -19.72 0.08 10.16
CA THR A 159 -19.23 -0.47 8.88
C THR A 159 -18.82 0.63 7.90
N SER A 160 -19.22 1.88 8.15
CA SER A 160 -18.74 3.02 7.37
C SER A 160 -17.24 3.18 7.57
N GLY A 161 -16.49 3.43 6.49
CA GLY A 161 -15.04 3.69 6.54
C GLY A 161 -14.16 2.60 5.92
N GLU A 162 -14.69 1.41 5.65
CA GLU A 162 -13.95 0.41 4.87
C GLU A 162 -13.89 0.77 3.40
N ASN A 163 -12.69 0.69 2.80
CA ASN A 163 -12.46 1.01 1.41
C ASN A 163 -11.55 -0.04 0.76
N SER A 164 -11.85 -0.42 -0.48
CA SER A 164 -11.04 -1.35 -1.28
C SER A 164 -10.77 -0.80 -2.68
N ILE A 165 -9.62 -1.17 -3.22
CA ILE A 165 -9.25 -0.96 -4.62
C ILE A 165 -9.31 -2.30 -5.33
N GLU A 166 -10.17 -2.41 -6.32
CA GLU A 166 -10.42 -3.65 -7.04
C GLU A 166 -10.32 -3.42 -8.55
N PRO A 167 -9.94 -4.45 -9.34
CA PRO A 167 -10.05 -4.35 -10.79
C PRO A 167 -11.50 -4.00 -11.17
N PRO A 168 -11.73 -3.06 -12.10
CA PRO A 168 -13.08 -2.77 -12.55
C PRO A 168 -13.65 -4.02 -13.23
N GLN A 169 -14.96 -4.22 -13.12
CA GLN A 169 -15.65 -5.38 -13.73
C GLN A 169 -15.49 -5.45 -15.26
N SER A 170 -15.11 -4.34 -15.91
CA SER A 170 -14.86 -4.33 -17.35
C SER A 170 -13.63 -5.17 -17.71
N ALA A 171 -13.75 -6.03 -18.72
CA ALA A 171 -12.62 -6.75 -19.32
C ALA A 171 -11.67 -5.84 -20.16
N LYS A 172 -11.77 -4.51 -20.00
CA LYS A 172 -10.95 -3.56 -20.75
C LYS A 172 -9.51 -3.65 -20.27
N ALA A 173 -8.59 -3.88 -21.21
CA ALA A 173 -7.16 -3.81 -20.93
C ALA A 173 -6.78 -2.41 -20.47
N TYR A 174 -5.91 -2.33 -19.45
CA TYR A 174 -5.37 -1.08 -18.95
C TYR A 174 -4.38 -0.48 -19.96
N VAL A 175 -3.42 -1.28 -20.41
CA VAL A 175 -2.41 -0.89 -21.41
C VAL A 175 -2.41 -1.89 -22.56
N ARG A 176 -2.37 -1.35 -23.78
CA ARG A 176 -2.03 -2.07 -25.01
C ARG A 176 -0.66 -1.58 -25.47
N GLY A 177 0.40 -2.12 -24.88
CA GLY A 177 1.77 -1.87 -25.33
C GLY A 177 2.10 -2.75 -26.54
N ASN A 178 3.13 -2.39 -27.31
CA ASN A 178 3.46 -3.04 -28.59
C ASN A 178 3.68 -4.57 -28.52
N TRP A 179 3.78 -5.18 -27.33
CA TRP A 179 4.02 -6.63 -27.19
C TRP A 179 3.31 -7.33 -26.02
N ARG A 180 2.54 -6.62 -25.17
CA ARG A 180 1.82 -7.21 -24.02
C ARG A 180 0.53 -6.46 -23.70
N HIS A 181 -0.46 -7.24 -23.26
CA HIS A 181 -1.73 -6.75 -22.75
C HIS A 181 -1.76 -6.97 -21.25
N TYR A 182 -1.97 -5.89 -20.50
CA TYR A 182 -2.19 -5.96 -19.07
C TYR A 182 -3.63 -5.57 -18.76
N SER A 183 -4.35 -6.45 -18.08
CA SER A 183 -5.60 -6.11 -17.41
C SER A 183 -5.31 -5.28 -16.15
N TYR A 184 -6.33 -4.65 -15.58
CA TYR A 184 -6.18 -3.98 -14.28
C TYR A 184 -5.76 -4.94 -13.16
N ALA A 185 -6.24 -6.18 -13.19
CA ALA A 185 -5.82 -7.20 -12.23
C ALA A 185 -4.32 -7.49 -12.34
N ASP A 186 -3.79 -7.63 -13.56
CA ASP A 186 -2.35 -7.84 -13.76
C ASP A 186 -1.53 -6.65 -13.25
N VAL A 187 -2.01 -5.42 -13.47
CA VAL A 187 -1.35 -4.20 -12.99
C VAL A 187 -1.32 -4.19 -11.47
N LEU A 188 -2.44 -4.48 -10.80
CA LEU A 188 -2.48 -4.55 -9.34
C LEU A 188 -1.51 -5.59 -8.78
N GLU A 189 -1.38 -6.75 -9.42
CA GLU A 189 -0.36 -7.75 -9.04
C GLU A 189 1.07 -7.25 -9.24
N ILE A 190 1.35 -6.53 -10.33
CA ILE A 190 2.65 -5.88 -10.54
C ILE A 190 2.93 -4.86 -9.43
N LEU A 191 1.96 -4.01 -9.08
CA LEU A 191 2.13 -3.02 -8.01
C LEU A 191 2.34 -3.69 -6.64
N ARG A 192 1.68 -4.83 -6.37
CA ARG A 192 1.93 -5.63 -5.15
C ARG A 192 3.35 -6.19 -5.10
N ALA A 193 3.88 -6.62 -6.24
CA ALA A 193 5.21 -7.23 -6.32
C ALA A 193 6.35 -6.21 -6.28
N GLU A 194 6.20 -5.08 -6.99
CA GLU A 194 7.30 -4.17 -7.27
C GLU A 194 7.34 -2.94 -6.35
N MET A 195 6.19 -2.51 -5.82
CA MET A 195 6.18 -1.37 -4.90
C MET A 195 6.47 -1.81 -3.47
N THR A 196 7.07 -0.93 -2.69
CA THR A 196 7.12 -1.02 -1.23
C THR A 196 5.77 -0.66 -0.63
N THR A 197 5.53 -1.00 0.64
CA THR A 197 4.29 -0.61 1.32
C THR A 197 4.08 0.92 1.33
N PRO A 198 5.07 1.76 1.71
CA PRO A 198 4.90 3.21 1.66
C PRO A 198 4.60 3.74 0.26
N GLN A 199 5.19 3.17 -0.79
CA GLN A 199 4.88 3.55 -2.18
C GLN A 199 3.44 3.18 -2.55
N ARG A 200 2.95 1.98 -2.19
CA ARG A 200 1.54 1.59 -2.42
C ARG A 200 0.58 2.53 -1.71
N ILE A 201 0.87 2.87 -0.45
CA ILE A 201 0.08 3.82 0.32
C ILE A 201 0.11 5.20 -0.35
N ALA A 202 1.27 5.68 -0.78
CA ALA A 202 1.38 6.96 -1.49
C ALA A 202 0.54 6.98 -2.78
N TRP A 203 0.52 5.87 -3.53
CA TRP A 203 -0.32 5.73 -4.73
C TRP A 203 -1.81 5.77 -4.37
N MET A 204 -2.26 5.03 -3.37
CA MET A 204 -3.65 5.08 -2.89
C MET A 204 -4.04 6.48 -2.39
N GLU A 205 -3.11 7.16 -1.73
CA GLU A 205 -3.32 8.51 -1.20
C GLU A 205 -3.46 9.59 -2.28
N VAL A 206 -3.18 9.28 -3.55
CA VAL A 206 -3.50 10.15 -4.70
C VAL A 206 -5.01 10.39 -4.81
N ALA A 207 -5.87 9.52 -4.28
CA ALA A 207 -7.32 9.77 -4.27
C ALA A 207 -7.77 10.88 -3.30
N PHE A 208 -6.89 11.35 -2.43
CA PHE A 208 -7.22 12.26 -1.33
C PHE A 208 -6.32 13.49 -1.33
N GLN A 209 -6.08 14.10 -2.50
CA GLN A 209 -5.15 15.24 -2.62
C GLN A 209 -5.65 16.48 -1.88
N ASP A 210 -6.97 16.70 -1.90
CA ASP A 210 -7.57 17.84 -1.24
C ASP A 210 -7.43 17.72 0.28
N PRO A 211 -6.95 18.78 0.95
CA PRO A 211 -6.88 18.78 2.40
C PRO A 211 -8.29 18.60 3.00
N PRO A 212 -8.40 17.97 4.18
CA PRO A 212 -9.67 17.94 4.89
C PRO A 212 -10.12 19.36 5.26
N PRO A 213 -11.40 19.57 5.62
CA PRO A 213 -11.90 20.85 6.08
C PRO A 213 -11.04 21.46 7.20
N ALA A 214 -11.02 22.79 7.29
CA ALA A 214 -10.22 23.49 8.27
C ALA A 214 -10.51 23.01 9.71
N GLY A 215 -9.45 22.68 10.44
CA GLY A 215 -9.56 22.14 11.81
C GLY A 215 -9.80 20.63 11.88
N GLU A 216 -9.97 19.94 10.74
CA GLU A 216 -10.21 18.50 10.71
C GLU A 216 -8.94 17.70 10.45
N ILE A 217 -8.97 16.46 10.93
CA ILE A 217 -7.97 15.43 10.67
C ILE A 217 -8.69 14.17 10.20
N VAL A 218 -8.14 13.57 9.15
CA VAL A 218 -8.55 12.25 8.65
C VAL A 218 -7.42 11.27 8.85
N HIS A 219 -7.73 10.13 9.46
CA HIS A 219 -6.83 8.99 9.60
C HIS A 219 -7.21 7.91 8.60
N ARG A 220 -6.23 7.38 7.88
CA ARG A 220 -6.39 6.20 7.01
C ARG A 220 -5.43 5.11 7.43
N TYR A 221 -5.97 3.95 7.77
CA TYR A 221 -5.23 2.81 8.29
C TYR A 221 -5.05 1.77 7.18
N TYR A 222 -3.85 1.25 7.04
CA TYR A 222 -3.49 0.21 6.07
C TYR A 222 -2.85 -0.97 6.79
N LEU A 223 -2.99 -2.16 6.24
CA LEU A 223 -2.33 -3.36 6.72
C LEU A 223 -1.60 -3.99 5.55
N ASP A 224 -0.29 -4.19 5.70
CA ASP A 224 0.48 -4.87 4.67
C ASP A 224 0.61 -6.37 4.91
N ARG A 225 1.09 -7.08 3.89
CA ARG A 225 1.34 -8.52 3.97
C ARG A 225 2.37 -8.95 5.01
N ARG A 226 3.17 -8.04 5.57
CA ARG A 226 4.06 -8.35 6.71
C ARG A 226 3.31 -8.29 8.04
N LYS A 227 2.01 -7.99 8.01
CA LYS A 227 1.16 -7.71 9.16
C LYS A 227 1.56 -6.40 9.83
N THR A 228 2.28 -5.52 9.14
CA THR A 228 2.60 -4.21 9.66
C THR A 228 1.41 -3.29 9.41
N ALA A 229 0.89 -2.69 10.48
CA ALA A 229 -0.14 -1.68 10.39
C ALA A 229 0.50 -0.31 10.13
N TRP A 230 -0.08 0.44 9.21
CA TRP A 230 0.34 1.78 8.81
C TRP A 230 -0.81 2.76 8.99
N LEU A 231 -0.49 4.00 9.26
CA LEU A 231 -1.46 5.08 9.39
C LEU A 231 -0.99 6.28 8.57
N VAL A 232 -1.87 6.82 7.73
CA VAL A 232 -1.72 8.16 7.17
C VAL A 232 -2.60 9.12 7.96
N ARG A 233 -1.98 10.13 8.58
CA ARG A 233 -2.64 11.29 9.18
C ARG A 233 -2.67 12.41 8.16
N HIS A 234 -3.86 12.77 7.70
CA HIS A 234 -4.08 13.93 6.83
C HIS A 234 -4.58 15.11 7.67
N HIS A 235 -3.71 16.08 7.92
CA HIS A 235 -4.02 17.32 8.63
C HIS A 235 -4.37 18.42 7.62
N TRP A 236 -5.38 19.23 7.91
CA TRP A 236 -5.82 20.31 7.02
C TRP A 236 -4.72 21.32 6.65
N SER A 237 -3.82 21.65 7.59
CA SER A 237 -2.69 22.58 7.36
C SER A 237 -1.35 21.92 7.06
N ASP A 238 -1.10 20.76 7.68
CA ASP A 238 0.27 20.17 7.70
C ASP A 238 0.43 19.11 6.60
N GLY A 239 -0.66 18.79 5.91
CA GLY A 239 -0.72 17.76 4.89
C GLY A 239 -0.67 16.36 5.47
N LYS A 240 -0.10 15.44 4.70
CA LYS A 240 -0.07 14.00 5.02
C LYS A 240 1.23 13.59 5.68
N ARG A 241 1.12 12.80 6.74
CA ARG A 241 2.23 12.08 7.36
C ARG A 241 1.89 10.61 7.48
N ILE A 242 2.87 9.75 7.21
CA ILE A 242 2.75 8.30 7.35
C ILE A 242 3.47 7.83 8.61
N TYR A 243 2.85 6.89 9.32
CA TYR A 243 3.33 6.31 10.57
C TYR A 243 3.28 4.79 10.47
N GLU A 244 4.31 4.13 10.94
CA GLU A 244 4.33 2.67 11.14
C GLU A 244 3.93 2.36 12.59
N ALA A 245 3.09 1.33 12.80
CA ALA A 245 2.75 0.89 14.13
C ALA A 245 3.96 0.25 14.82
N GLN A 246 4.23 0.66 16.05
CA GLN A 246 5.23 0.04 16.90
C GLN A 246 4.62 -1.19 17.59
N THR A 247 5.17 -2.36 17.31
CA THR A 247 4.71 -3.67 17.84
C THR A 247 5.77 -4.36 18.70
N ASN A 248 6.81 -3.63 19.10
CA ASN A 248 7.89 -4.13 19.95
C ASN A 248 7.45 -4.28 21.42
N ALA A 249 8.25 -4.97 22.23
CA ALA A 249 7.93 -5.24 23.64
C ALA A 249 7.67 -3.94 24.43
N GLU A 250 8.49 -2.92 24.25
CA GLU A 250 8.32 -1.62 24.93
C GLU A 250 6.99 -0.95 24.59
N ALA A 251 6.58 -1.02 23.32
CA ALA A 251 5.31 -0.47 22.89
C ALA A 251 4.12 -1.24 23.48
N LEU A 252 4.22 -2.57 23.53
CA LEU A 252 3.21 -3.42 24.13
C LEU A 252 3.09 -3.18 25.65
N ASP A 253 4.21 -3.02 26.34
CA ASP A 253 4.23 -2.69 27.78
C ASP A 253 3.57 -1.34 28.03
N PHE A 254 3.84 -0.34 27.18
CA PHE A 254 3.18 0.97 27.26
C PHE A 254 1.67 0.87 27.01
N CYS A 255 1.24 0.09 25.99
CA CYS A 255 -0.17 -0.20 25.75
C CYS A 255 -0.86 -0.77 26.99
N ILE A 256 -0.23 -1.75 27.65
CA ILE A 256 -0.76 -2.38 28.86
C ILE A 256 -0.83 -1.38 30.02
N ALA A 257 0.27 -0.65 30.27
CA ALA A 257 0.39 0.31 31.37
C ALA A 257 -0.60 1.49 31.26
N SER A 258 -1.02 1.85 30.04
CA SER A 258 -2.00 2.90 29.80
C SER A 258 -3.40 2.60 30.38
N GLY A 259 -3.69 1.32 30.66
CA GLY A 259 -4.99 0.88 31.20
C GLY A 259 -6.14 0.91 30.20
N HIS A 260 -5.91 1.30 28.93
CA HIS A 260 -6.94 1.32 27.88
C HIS A 260 -7.57 -0.06 27.64
N PHE A 261 -6.76 -1.12 27.77
CA PHE A 261 -7.21 -2.50 27.55
C PHE A 261 -7.93 -3.09 28.77
N SER A 262 -7.52 -2.72 29.99
CA SER A 262 -8.17 -3.17 31.23
C SER A 262 -9.58 -2.57 31.44
N ARG A 263 -9.82 -1.36 30.90
CA ARG A 263 -11.12 -0.67 30.99
C ARG A 263 -12.20 -1.26 30.08
N MET A 264 -11.81 -2.00 29.05
CA MET A 264 -12.77 -2.69 28.16
C MET A 264 -13.33 -3.97 28.79
N VAL A 265 -12.59 -4.63 29.67
CA VAL A 265 -13.01 -5.87 30.35
C VAL A 265 -13.95 -5.62 31.53
N THR A 266 -14.05 -4.38 32.01
CA THR A 266 -14.66 -4.04 33.31
C THR A 266 -15.98 -3.27 33.23
N ARG A 267 -16.64 -3.18 32.07
CA ARG A 267 -18.05 -2.75 32.06
C ARG A 267 -18.96 -3.94 32.34
N PRO A 268 -19.66 -4.00 33.49
CA PRO A 268 -20.78 -4.91 33.59
C PRO A 268 -21.77 -4.51 32.50
N LYS A 269 -22.35 -5.50 31.81
CA LYS A 269 -23.60 -5.32 31.06
C LYS A 269 -24.56 -4.57 31.98
N ALA A 270 -24.72 -3.27 31.79
CA ALA A 270 -25.89 -2.58 32.30
C ALA A 270 -27.05 -3.30 31.62
N LEU A 271 -27.80 -4.05 32.42
CA LEU A 271 -28.99 -4.76 31.99
C LEU A 271 -29.82 -3.81 31.14
N ALA A 272 -30.02 -4.17 29.87
CA ALA A 272 -31.15 -3.69 29.11
C ALA A 272 -32.40 -4.14 29.88
N ALA A 273 -33.02 -3.18 30.56
CA ALA A 273 -34.41 -3.27 31.01
C ALA A 273 -35.31 -2.77 29.87
#